data_AF-A0A1U7UML0-F1
#
_entry.id   AF-A0A1U7UML0-F1
#
_cell.length_a   1.000
_cell.length_b   1.000
_cell.length_c   1.000
_cell.angle_alpha   90.00
_cell.angle_beta   90.00
_cell.angle_gamma   90.00
#
_symmetry.space_group_name_H-M   'P 1'
#
loop_
_entity.id
_entity.type
_entity.pdbx_description
1 polymer ?
#
loop_
_entity_poly.entity_id
_entity_poly.type
_entity_poly.pdbx_seq_one_letter_code
_entity_poly.pdbx_strand_id
1 'polypeptide(L)'
;MLKEITRLISRVHKLDPGRFLHTGTQAPQSIAAHLNDQVPVESLRAIYRTNESDPAKHGEQHEGQHYNIPIQDLKTVFPHGLPPHFVMQVKTLHEACLMVRKPALELLHYLKNTNFAHPAVRYLLYGEKGTGKTLSLCHVIHFCAKQDWLILHIPDAHLWVKNCRDLLQSTYNKQRFDQPLEATTWLKNFKTVNERFLNQIKVQEKYVWSKREGTEKGSPLGEVVDQGITRVRNATDAVGIVLKELKRQSSLGIFHLLVAVDGINALWGKTTLKKEDKSLIAPEELALIHNLRKMVKNDWHGGAIVLTLSQTGSLFKPRSAYLPQELLGKEGFDALDPFIPILVSNYNPKEFESCMQYYLENSWLQHEKAHTEEGKKELLFLSNANPWQLERICAYL
;
A
#
# COMPACT_ATOMS: atom_id res chain seq x y z
N MET A 1 50.96 -27.23 39.31
CA MET A 1 51.68 -26.55 40.40
C MET A 1 50.93 -25.26 40.72
N LEU A 2 50.31 -25.24 41.90
CA LEU A 2 49.58 -24.13 42.50
C LEU A 2 50.53 -23.03 43.00
N LYS A 3 50.06 -21.77 43.04
CA LYS A 3 50.10 -20.82 44.18
C LYS A 3 49.50 -19.45 43.75
N GLU A 4 48.31 -19.08 44.24
CA GLU A 4 48.01 -18.23 45.43
C GLU A 4 48.18 -16.72 45.15
N ILE A 5 47.12 -15.90 44.99
CA ILE A 5 46.22 -15.25 45.98
C ILE A 5 46.95 -14.45 47.08
N THR A 6 46.73 -13.13 47.10
CA THR A 6 46.56 -12.37 48.36
C THR A 6 45.73 -11.10 48.15
N ARG A 7 44.59 -11.04 48.85
CA ARG A 7 43.75 -9.86 49.12
C ARG A 7 44.45 -8.93 50.11
N LEU A 8 44.20 -7.62 50.03
CA LEU A 8 44.23 -6.74 51.20
C LEU A 8 43.14 -5.66 51.11
N ILE A 9 42.48 -5.49 52.25
CA ILE A 9 41.27 -4.73 52.54
C ILE A 9 41.68 -3.41 53.22
N SER A 10 40.99 -2.30 52.94
CA SER A 10 40.90 -1.14 53.85
C SER A 10 39.44 -0.64 53.88
N ARG A 11 38.66 -1.09 54.86
CA ARG A 11 38.32 -0.41 56.14
C ARG A 11 37.44 0.84 55.98
N VAL A 12 36.15 0.60 56.20
CA VAL A 12 35.09 1.55 56.59
C VAL A 12 35.35 2.07 58.01
N HIS A 13 35.12 3.36 58.25
CA HIS A 13 34.67 3.87 59.55
C HIS A 13 33.65 5.01 59.37
N LYS A 14 32.43 4.78 59.87
CA LYS A 14 31.40 5.79 60.19
C LYS A 14 31.74 6.45 61.53
N LEU A 15 31.37 7.74 61.71
CA LEU A 15 30.47 8.25 62.78
C LEU A 15 30.60 9.79 62.96
N ASP A 16 29.48 10.49 62.73
CA ASP A 16 29.07 11.80 63.34
C ASP A 16 28.96 11.67 64.89
N PRO A 17 28.88 12.73 65.76
CA PRO A 17 28.06 13.94 65.60
C PRO A 17 28.53 15.25 66.32
N GLY A 18 27.88 16.40 66.03
CA GLY A 18 28.08 17.64 66.81
C GLY A 18 27.16 18.79 66.45
N ARG A 19 26.05 18.93 67.21
CA ARG A 19 25.03 19.99 67.17
C ARG A 19 25.60 21.41 67.40
N PHE A 20 24.92 22.44 66.89
CA PHE A 20 24.20 23.43 67.71
C PHE A 20 23.20 24.25 66.85
N LEU A 21 21.98 24.36 67.38
CA LEU A 21 20.84 25.12 66.87
C LEU A 21 20.93 26.58 67.33
N HIS A 22 20.46 27.52 66.51
CA HIS A 22 19.70 28.66 67.02
C HIS A 22 18.57 29.05 66.07
N THR A 23 17.38 29.05 66.66
CA THR A 23 16.06 29.45 66.18
C THR A 23 15.83 30.96 66.33
N GLY A 24 14.94 31.52 65.50
CA GLY A 24 14.42 32.90 65.57
C GLY A 24 13.73 33.33 64.26
N THR A 25 12.51 32.88 63.90
CA THR A 25 11.15 33.38 64.27
C THR A 25 10.60 34.54 63.40
N GLN A 26 9.52 34.25 62.62
CA GLN A 26 8.42 35.11 62.10
C GLN A 26 8.76 36.17 61.01
N ALA A 27 7.98 36.46 59.94
CA ALA A 27 6.59 36.20 59.52
C ALA A 27 6.45 36.43 57.96
N PRO A 28 5.26 36.24 57.33
CA PRO A 28 5.10 35.85 55.93
C PRO A 28 4.77 36.99 54.95
N GLN A 29 5.14 36.84 53.68
CA GLN A 29 4.46 37.53 52.57
C GLN A 29 4.33 36.61 51.36
N SER A 30 3.08 36.17 51.18
CA SER A 30 2.51 35.61 49.97
C SER A 30 2.52 36.63 48.84
N ILE A 31 3.14 36.30 47.71
CA ILE A 31 2.72 36.80 46.40
C ILE A 31 2.59 35.57 45.50
N ALA A 32 1.35 35.28 45.17
CA ALA A 32 0.98 34.29 44.18
C ALA A 32 1.54 34.70 42.81
N ALA A 33 2.32 33.80 42.22
CA ALA A 33 2.51 33.74 40.78
C ALA A 33 2.30 32.28 40.39
N HIS A 34 1.04 31.94 40.09
CA HIS A 34 0.72 30.75 39.32
C HIS A 34 1.42 30.89 37.96
N LEU A 35 2.60 30.28 37.81
CA LEU A 35 3.14 29.94 36.50
C LEU A 35 2.40 28.69 36.02
N ASN A 36 1.17 28.92 35.54
CA ASN A 36 0.52 28.03 34.59
C ASN A 36 1.25 28.17 33.26
N ASP A 37 2.37 27.47 33.10
CA ASP A 37 2.88 27.05 31.80
C ASP A 37 2.61 25.55 31.64
N GLN A 38 1.33 25.20 31.66
CA GLN A 38 0.87 24.03 30.91
C GLN A 38 0.75 24.48 29.46
N VAL A 39 1.82 24.31 28.69
CA VAL A 39 1.68 24.15 27.24
C VAL A 39 0.67 23.01 27.05
N PRO A 40 -0.44 23.21 26.32
CA PRO A 40 -1.42 22.15 26.16
C PRO A 40 -0.73 21.01 25.42
N VAL A 41 -0.61 19.85 26.05
CA VAL A 41 -0.09 18.62 25.41
C VAL A 41 -0.94 18.23 24.19
N GLU A 42 -2.16 18.76 24.07
CA GLU A 42 -3.01 18.67 22.89
C GLU A 42 -2.48 19.45 21.67
N SER A 43 -1.72 20.54 21.85
CA SER A 43 -1.27 21.38 20.72
C SER A 43 -0.10 20.78 19.93
N LEU A 44 0.69 19.88 20.54
CA LEU A 44 1.78 19.17 19.86
C LEU A 44 1.27 17.91 19.13
N ARG A 45 0.27 17.22 19.70
CA ARG A 45 -0.42 16.07 19.07
C ARG A 45 -1.15 16.44 17.77
N ALA A 46 -1.55 17.71 17.64
CA ALA A 46 -2.30 18.23 16.49
C ALA A 46 -1.43 18.64 15.29
N ILE A 47 -0.09 18.65 15.40
CA ILE A 47 0.78 19.11 14.31
C ILE A 47 1.00 18.00 13.27
N TYR A 48 1.01 16.74 13.71
CA TYR A 48 1.47 15.60 12.89
C TYR A 48 0.37 14.59 12.55
N ARG A 49 -0.78 14.66 13.22
CA ARG A 49 -2.03 14.04 12.77
C ARG A 49 -2.91 15.10 12.11
N THR A 50 -3.58 14.76 11.01
CA THR A 50 -4.58 15.63 10.41
C THR A 50 -5.93 15.40 11.08
N ASN A 51 -6.66 16.48 11.37
CA ASN A 51 -8.08 16.39 11.69
C ASN A 51 -8.92 16.10 10.43
N GLU A 52 -8.39 16.41 9.25
CA GLU A 52 -9.02 16.09 7.97
C GLU A 52 -8.72 14.63 7.62
N SER A 53 -9.74 13.78 7.70
CA SER A 53 -9.70 12.38 7.30
C SER A 53 -10.15 12.15 5.85
N ASP A 54 -10.68 13.19 5.19
CA ASP A 54 -11.15 13.12 3.82
C ASP A 54 -10.00 13.27 2.82
N PRO A 55 -9.61 12.20 2.10
CA PRO A 55 -8.52 12.27 1.13
C PRO A 55 -8.79 13.26 -0.02
N ALA A 56 -10.04 13.65 -0.26
CA ALA A 56 -10.38 14.62 -1.29
C ALA A 56 -10.01 16.06 -0.92
N LYS A 57 -9.86 16.37 0.36
CA LYS A 57 -9.52 17.72 0.84
C LYS A 57 -8.05 17.89 1.21
N HIS A 58 -7.25 16.84 1.03
CA HIS A 58 -5.82 16.93 1.23
C HIS A 58 -5.19 17.90 0.22
N GLY A 59 -4.24 18.70 0.70
CA GLY A 59 -3.52 19.72 -0.04
C GLY A 59 -2.08 19.79 0.47
N GLU A 60 -1.29 20.71 -0.08
CA GLU A 60 0.14 20.85 0.26
C GLU A 60 0.38 21.18 1.74
N GLN A 61 -0.56 21.86 2.39
CA GLN A 61 -0.48 22.17 3.82
C GLN A 61 -0.53 20.93 4.74
N HIS A 62 -1.05 19.81 4.23
CA HIS A 62 -1.17 18.56 4.99
C HIS A 62 0.01 17.61 4.75
N GLU A 63 1.03 18.04 4.01
CA GLU A 63 2.20 17.23 3.70
C GLU A 63 2.94 16.79 4.97
N GLY A 64 3.22 15.48 5.07
CA GLY A 64 3.90 14.87 6.21
C GLY A 64 2.99 14.56 7.40
N GLN A 65 1.72 14.96 7.35
CA GLN A 65 0.76 14.66 8.41
C GLN A 65 0.06 13.31 8.17
N HIS A 66 -0.37 12.66 9.25
CA HIS A 66 -1.04 11.36 9.23
C HIS A 66 -2.55 11.52 9.36
N TYR A 67 -3.31 11.04 8.38
CA TYR A 67 -4.76 10.98 8.48
C TYR A 67 -5.21 9.58 8.90
N ASN A 68 -6.31 9.52 9.67
CA ASN A 68 -6.86 8.26 10.14
C ASN A 68 -7.88 7.70 9.13
N ILE A 69 -7.75 6.42 8.79
CA ILE A 69 -8.70 5.67 7.98
C ILE A 69 -9.60 4.87 8.93
N PRO A 70 -10.92 5.10 8.93
CA PRO A 70 -11.84 4.30 9.73
C PRO A 70 -11.72 2.80 9.42
N ILE A 71 -11.77 1.95 10.45
CA ILE A 71 -11.61 0.49 10.30
C ILE A 71 -12.68 -0.11 9.35
N GLN A 72 -13.87 0.51 9.30
CA GLN A 72 -14.94 0.14 8.35
C GLN A 72 -14.53 0.40 6.90
N ASP A 73 -13.92 1.56 6.64
CA ASP A 73 -13.38 1.90 5.32
C ASP A 73 -12.21 0.99 4.95
N LEU A 74 -11.37 0.62 5.93
CA LEU A 74 -10.27 -0.32 5.70
C LEU A 74 -10.78 -1.68 5.19
N LYS A 75 -11.83 -2.23 5.80
CA LYS A 75 -12.41 -3.53 5.42
C LYS A 75 -13.12 -3.50 4.07
N THR A 76 -13.77 -2.38 3.75
CA THR A 76 -14.55 -2.22 2.51
C THR A 76 -13.67 -1.86 1.32
N VAL A 77 -12.76 -0.89 1.50
CA VAL A 77 -11.87 -0.40 0.43
C VAL A 77 -10.65 -1.29 0.24
N PHE A 78 -10.12 -1.86 1.32
CA PHE A 78 -8.90 -2.68 1.29
C PHE A 78 -9.10 -4.08 1.92
N PRO A 79 -9.94 -4.94 1.33
CA PRO A 79 -9.93 -6.36 1.70
C PRO A 79 -8.58 -7.03 1.37
N HIS A 80 -7.85 -6.47 0.38
CA HIS A 80 -6.52 -6.90 -0.04
C HIS A 80 -5.65 -5.71 -0.49
N GLY A 81 -4.34 -5.91 -0.47
CA GLY A 81 -3.36 -5.00 -1.06
C GLY A 81 -2.72 -3.97 -0.15
N LEU A 82 -3.09 -3.96 1.14
CA LEU A 82 -2.22 -3.34 2.13
C LEU A 82 -0.92 -4.15 2.28
N PRO A 83 0.25 -3.48 2.37
CA PRO A 83 1.50 -4.15 2.67
C PRO A 83 1.40 -4.96 3.98
N PRO A 84 1.95 -6.20 4.05
CA PRO A 84 1.85 -7.04 5.25
C PRO A 84 2.35 -6.37 6.53
N HIS A 85 3.44 -5.60 6.44
CA HIS A 85 3.99 -4.82 7.56
C HIS A 85 3.01 -3.75 8.05
N PHE A 86 2.33 -3.08 7.13
CA PHE A 86 1.31 -2.09 7.48
C PHE A 86 0.09 -2.75 8.12
N VAL A 87 -0.35 -3.91 7.62
CA VAL A 87 -1.44 -4.68 8.26
C VAL A 87 -1.07 -5.07 9.70
N MET A 88 0.19 -5.45 9.94
CA MET A 88 0.67 -5.74 11.29
C MET A 88 0.66 -4.49 12.17
N GLN A 89 1.12 -3.35 11.65
CA GLN A 89 1.09 -2.07 12.35
C GLN A 89 -0.33 -1.66 12.74
N VAL A 90 -1.29 -1.73 11.81
CA VAL A 90 -2.70 -1.43 12.08
C VAL A 90 -3.29 -2.38 13.12
N LYS A 91 -2.93 -3.67 13.07
CA LYS A 91 -3.39 -4.65 14.05
C LYS A 91 -2.85 -4.38 15.45
N THR A 92 -1.59 -3.94 15.58
CA THR A 92 -0.96 -3.67 16.88
C THR A 92 -1.42 -2.33 17.46
N LEU A 93 -1.54 -1.29 16.63
CA LEU A 93 -1.95 0.05 17.07
C LEU A 93 -3.47 0.21 17.18
N HIS A 94 -4.25 -0.72 16.62
CA HIS A 94 -5.71 -0.62 16.47
C HIS A 94 -6.20 0.64 15.72
N GLU A 95 -5.30 1.33 15.03
CA GLU A 95 -5.55 2.54 14.25
C GLU A 95 -4.89 2.40 12.87
N ALA A 96 -5.55 2.91 11.82
CA ALA A 96 -5.04 2.88 10.45
C ALA A 96 -4.66 4.29 9.99
N CYS A 97 -3.49 4.74 10.42
CA CYS A 97 -2.99 6.07 10.07
C CYS A 97 -2.05 6.00 8.86
N LEU A 98 -2.32 6.83 7.84
CA LEU A 98 -1.51 6.90 6.63
C LEU A 98 -0.98 8.33 6.44
N MET A 99 0.31 8.46 6.13
CA MET A 99 0.95 9.76 5.94
C MET A 99 0.68 10.33 4.55
N VAL A 100 0.28 11.60 4.49
CA VAL A 100 0.08 12.33 3.24
C VAL A 100 1.44 12.74 2.66
N ARG A 101 1.76 12.25 1.45
CA ARG A 101 3.04 12.50 0.78
C ARG A 101 2.87 13.32 -0.49
N LYS A 102 3.92 14.07 -0.88
CA LYS A 102 3.93 14.86 -2.13
C LYS A 102 3.54 14.08 -3.39
N PRO A 103 4.09 12.88 -3.68
CA PRO A 103 3.75 12.16 -4.91
C PRO A 103 2.28 11.73 -4.96
N ALA A 104 1.69 11.43 -3.80
CA ALA A 104 0.27 11.12 -3.72
C ALA A 104 -0.57 12.38 -3.95
N LEU A 105 -0.23 13.52 -3.35
CA LEU A 105 -0.92 14.79 -3.58
C LEU A 105 -0.87 15.22 -5.05
N GLU A 106 0.29 15.09 -5.71
CA GLU A 106 0.46 15.37 -7.13
C GLU A 106 -0.46 14.48 -7.99
N LEU A 107 -0.46 13.17 -7.73
CA LEU A 107 -1.33 12.23 -8.45
C LEU A 107 -2.81 12.51 -8.20
N LEU A 108 -3.19 12.85 -6.97
CA LEU A 108 -4.56 13.25 -6.62
C LEU A 108 -4.97 14.54 -7.35
N HIS A 109 -4.06 15.49 -7.50
CA HIS A 109 -4.30 16.71 -8.27
C HIS A 109 -4.55 16.40 -9.75
N TYR A 110 -3.75 15.51 -10.35
CA TYR A 110 -3.98 15.07 -11.73
C TYR A 110 -5.34 14.38 -11.88
N LEU A 111 -5.70 13.48 -10.96
CA LEU A 111 -7.00 12.78 -10.97
C LEU A 111 -8.21 13.71 -10.77
N LYS A 112 -8.08 14.78 -9.98
CA LYS A 112 -9.14 15.79 -9.85
C LYS A 112 -9.36 16.57 -11.15
N ASN A 113 -8.31 16.76 -11.94
CA ASN A 113 -8.33 17.52 -13.18
C ASN A 113 -8.50 16.64 -14.42
N THR A 114 -8.70 15.32 -14.27
CA THR A 114 -8.88 14.43 -15.43
C THR A 114 -10.20 14.71 -16.13
N ASN A 115 -10.13 14.93 -17.44
CA ASN A 115 -11.31 14.94 -18.29
C ASN A 115 -11.62 13.51 -18.77
N PHE A 116 -12.78 12.99 -18.37
CA PHE A 116 -13.25 11.65 -18.69
C PHE A 116 -13.59 11.41 -20.17
N ALA A 117 -13.65 12.47 -20.99
CA ALA A 117 -13.80 12.35 -22.43
C ALA A 117 -12.51 11.92 -23.14
N HIS A 118 -11.34 12.14 -22.51
CA HIS A 118 -10.06 11.73 -23.05
C HIS A 118 -9.78 10.24 -22.78
N PRO A 119 -8.89 9.61 -23.58
CA PRO A 119 -8.46 8.23 -23.32
C PRO A 119 -7.85 8.11 -21.92
N ALA A 120 -7.97 6.92 -21.33
CA ALA A 120 -7.50 6.65 -19.98
C ALA A 120 -6.00 6.98 -19.82
N VAL A 121 -5.71 7.93 -18.92
CA VAL A 121 -4.35 8.38 -18.64
C VAL A 121 -3.63 7.31 -17.80
N ARG A 122 -2.36 7.03 -18.16
CA ARG A 122 -1.50 6.08 -17.45
C ARG A 122 -0.52 6.83 -16.55
N TYR A 123 -0.61 6.59 -15.25
CA TYR A 123 0.33 7.08 -14.25
C TYR A 123 1.23 5.94 -13.79
N LEU A 124 2.53 6.16 -13.70
CA LEU A 124 3.50 5.16 -13.27
C LEU A 124 4.31 5.65 -12.07
N LEU A 125 4.02 5.10 -10.89
CA LEU A 125 4.75 5.33 -9.66
C LEU A 125 6.02 4.46 -9.64
N TYR A 126 7.19 5.09 -9.61
CA TYR A 126 8.49 4.43 -9.55
C TYR A 126 9.38 5.02 -8.46
N GLY A 127 10.42 4.29 -8.08
CA GLY A 127 11.34 4.70 -7.01
C GLY A 127 12.00 3.52 -6.33
N GLU A 128 12.98 3.80 -5.48
CA GLU A 128 13.80 2.79 -4.81
C GLU A 128 13.00 1.80 -3.96
N LYS A 129 13.61 0.68 -3.59
CA LYS A 129 12.98 -0.30 -2.71
C LYS A 129 12.61 0.33 -1.37
N GLY A 130 11.36 0.15 -0.94
CA GLY A 130 10.92 0.61 0.38
C GLY A 130 10.48 2.08 0.47
N THR A 131 10.37 2.80 -0.64
CA THR A 131 9.97 4.22 -0.63
C THR A 131 8.48 4.50 -0.40
N GLY A 132 7.64 3.48 -0.20
CA GLY A 132 6.20 3.68 0.07
C GLY A 132 5.29 3.83 -1.15
N LYS A 133 5.73 3.42 -2.35
CA LYS A 133 4.93 3.42 -3.60
C LYS A 133 3.53 2.79 -3.42
N THR A 134 3.47 1.58 -2.85
CA THR A 134 2.21 0.87 -2.61
C THR A 134 1.30 1.64 -1.66
N LEU A 135 1.84 2.28 -0.61
CA LEU A 135 1.03 3.10 0.30
C LEU A 135 0.51 4.37 -0.38
N SER A 136 1.29 4.99 -1.27
CA SER A 136 0.81 6.10 -2.11
C SER A 136 -0.30 5.65 -3.06
N LEU A 137 -0.20 4.45 -3.64
CA LEU A 137 -1.27 3.85 -4.44
C LEU A 137 -2.52 3.59 -3.59
N CYS A 138 -2.37 3.05 -2.37
CA CYS A 138 -3.49 2.86 -1.44
C CYS A 138 -4.17 4.19 -1.09
N HIS A 139 -3.42 5.28 -0.87
CA HIS A 139 -4.01 6.59 -0.64
C HIS A 139 -4.91 7.01 -1.83
N VAL A 140 -4.42 6.84 -3.06
CA VAL A 140 -5.20 7.16 -4.26
C VAL A 140 -6.45 6.27 -4.40
N ILE A 141 -6.34 4.98 -4.09
CA ILE A 141 -7.49 4.07 -4.06
C ILE A 141 -8.52 4.53 -3.03
N HIS A 142 -8.10 4.93 -1.83
CA HIS A 142 -8.99 5.42 -0.79
C HIS A 142 -9.72 6.70 -1.23
N PHE A 143 -9.01 7.61 -1.90
CA PHE A 143 -9.60 8.79 -2.52
C PHE A 143 -10.69 8.44 -3.54
N CYS A 144 -10.37 7.57 -4.50
CA CYS A 144 -11.34 7.17 -5.53
C CYS A 144 -12.52 6.39 -4.95
N ALA A 145 -12.32 5.61 -3.88
CA ALA A 145 -13.39 4.94 -3.16
C ALA A 145 -14.39 5.92 -2.56
N LYS A 146 -13.90 7.02 -1.96
CA LYS A 146 -14.76 8.07 -1.38
C LYS A 146 -15.51 8.88 -2.43
N GLN A 147 -15.02 8.90 -3.67
CA GLN A 147 -15.68 9.54 -4.81
C GLN A 147 -16.64 8.61 -5.58
N ASP A 148 -16.94 7.42 -5.03
CA ASP A 148 -17.79 6.41 -5.68
C ASP A 148 -17.28 5.98 -7.08
N TRP A 149 -15.96 5.78 -7.22
CA TRP A 149 -15.39 5.16 -8.43
C TRP A 149 -15.42 3.64 -8.31
N LEU A 150 -15.46 2.95 -9.46
CA LEU A 150 -15.27 1.51 -9.54
C LEU A 150 -13.78 1.18 -9.45
N ILE A 151 -13.40 0.43 -8.42
CA ILE A 151 -12.00 0.15 -8.10
C ILE A 151 -11.62 -1.23 -8.60
N LEU A 152 -10.72 -1.26 -9.58
CA LEU A 152 -10.06 -2.46 -10.05
C LEU A 152 -8.64 -2.53 -9.49
N HIS A 153 -8.50 -3.12 -8.30
CA HIS A 153 -7.21 -3.21 -7.60
C HIS A 153 -6.56 -4.60 -7.73
N ILE A 154 -5.31 -4.62 -8.17
CA ILE A 154 -4.44 -5.81 -8.20
C ILE A 154 -3.26 -5.54 -7.25
N PRO A 155 -3.20 -6.24 -6.10
CA PRO A 155 -2.30 -5.89 -5.00
C PRO A 155 -0.84 -6.28 -5.22
N ASP A 156 -0.59 -7.33 -6.00
CA ASP A 156 0.76 -7.74 -6.41
C ASP A 156 0.66 -8.64 -7.64
N ALA A 157 0.94 -8.09 -8.81
CA ALA A 157 0.96 -8.85 -10.05
C ALA A 157 2.09 -9.90 -10.09
N HIS A 158 3.11 -9.80 -9.21
CA HIS A 158 4.15 -10.82 -9.14
C HIS A 158 3.62 -12.16 -8.65
N LEU A 159 2.56 -12.18 -7.83
CA LEU A 159 1.93 -13.42 -7.36
C LEU A 159 1.30 -14.21 -8.51
N TRP A 160 0.93 -13.55 -9.60
CA TRP A 160 0.34 -14.22 -10.76
C TRP A 160 1.40 -14.82 -11.70
N VAL A 161 2.68 -14.53 -11.51
CA VAL A 161 3.76 -15.05 -12.39
C VAL A 161 4.73 -15.98 -11.67
N LYS A 162 4.54 -16.22 -10.36
CA LYS A 162 5.37 -17.10 -9.53
C LYS A 162 4.54 -17.90 -8.54
N ASN A 163 5.06 -19.04 -8.11
CA ASN A 163 4.51 -19.86 -7.02
C ASN A 163 3.04 -20.31 -7.20
N CYS A 164 2.58 -20.48 -8.43
CA CYS A 164 1.25 -21.05 -8.69
C CYS A 164 1.30 -22.57 -8.47
N ARG A 165 0.40 -23.07 -7.62
CA ARG A 165 0.30 -24.49 -7.28
C ARG A 165 -0.43 -25.27 -8.36
N ASP A 166 -1.56 -24.72 -8.81
CA ASP A 166 -2.44 -25.36 -9.77
C ASP A 166 -2.47 -24.53 -11.06
N LEU A 167 -1.86 -25.07 -12.10
CA LEU A 167 -1.89 -24.49 -13.44
C LEU A 167 -2.69 -25.42 -14.35
N LEU A 168 -3.79 -24.93 -14.90
CA LEU A 168 -4.65 -25.72 -15.77
C LEU A 168 -4.55 -25.22 -17.20
N GLN A 169 -4.61 -26.11 -18.18
CA GLN A 169 -4.80 -25.68 -19.56
C GLN A 169 -6.21 -25.13 -19.74
N SER A 170 -6.33 -23.95 -20.35
CA SER A 170 -7.62 -23.29 -20.52
C SER A 170 -8.52 -24.06 -21.50
N THR A 171 -9.79 -24.18 -21.13
CA THR A 171 -10.82 -24.80 -21.97
C THR A 171 -11.24 -23.90 -23.13
N TYR A 172 -11.21 -22.57 -22.91
CA TYR A 172 -11.55 -21.58 -23.93
C TYR A 172 -10.41 -21.40 -24.93
N ASN A 173 -9.16 -21.33 -24.47
CA ASN A 173 -7.99 -21.22 -25.34
C ASN A 173 -6.91 -22.23 -24.97
N LYS A 174 -6.76 -23.27 -25.79
CA LYS A 174 -5.79 -24.36 -25.56
C LYS A 174 -4.33 -23.89 -25.49
N GLN A 175 -3.99 -22.72 -26.04
CA GLN A 175 -2.62 -22.19 -25.96
C GLN A 175 -2.35 -21.46 -24.64
N ARG A 176 -3.37 -21.25 -23.80
CA ARG A 176 -3.26 -20.51 -22.55
C ARG A 176 -3.42 -21.39 -21.33
N PHE A 177 -2.91 -20.89 -20.22
CA PHE A 177 -3.03 -21.48 -18.91
C PHE A 177 -3.85 -20.61 -17.96
N ASP A 178 -4.69 -21.30 -17.19
CA ASP A 178 -5.60 -20.73 -16.20
C ASP A 178 -5.06 -20.93 -14.79
N GLN A 179 -5.31 -19.93 -13.95
CA GLN A 179 -4.82 -19.83 -12.57
C GLN A 179 -6.03 -19.65 -11.63
N PRO A 180 -6.75 -20.75 -11.35
CA PRO A 180 -8.07 -20.68 -10.76
C PRO A 180 -8.08 -20.21 -9.30
N LEU A 181 -7.03 -20.52 -8.52
CA LEU A 181 -6.93 -20.12 -7.11
C LEU A 181 -6.74 -18.61 -6.95
N GLU A 182 -5.82 -18.05 -7.74
CA GLU A 182 -5.52 -16.62 -7.79
C GLU A 182 -6.72 -15.84 -8.31
N ALA A 183 -7.37 -16.35 -9.37
CA ALA A 183 -8.59 -15.75 -9.92
C ALA A 183 -9.74 -15.74 -8.91
N THR A 184 -9.99 -16.85 -8.20
CA THR A 184 -11.05 -16.95 -7.19
C THR A 184 -10.80 -16.00 -6.02
N THR A 185 -9.55 -15.94 -5.55
CA THR A 185 -9.15 -15.05 -4.45
C THR A 185 -9.36 -13.58 -4.84
N TRP A 186 -8.96 -13.22 -6.06
CA TRP A 186 -9.18 -11.88 -6.57
C TRP A 186 -10.67 -11.54 -6.75
N LEU A 187 -11.49 -12.46 -7.29
CA LEU A 187 -12.94 -12.26 -7.47
C LEU A 187 -13.67 -12.03 -6.14
N LYS A 188 -13.32 -12.79 -5.09
CA LYS A 188 -13.89 -12.59 -3.75
C LYS A 188 -13.63 -11.18 -3.23
N ASN A 189 -12.39 -10.71 -3.38
CA ASN A 189 -12.02 -9.38 -2.93
C ASN A 189 -12.67 -8.29 -3.80
N PHE A 190 -12.70 -8.49 -5.12
CA PHE A 190 -13.38 -7.59 -6.06
C PHE A 190 -14.87 -7.43 -5.74
N LYS A 191 -15.53 -8.53 -5.33
CA LYS A 191 -16.93 -8.51 -4.89
C LYS A 191 -17.14 -7.61 -3.68
N THR A 192 -16.29 -7.76 -2.66
CA THR A 192 -16.37 -6.97 -1.42
C THR A 192 -16.17 -5.47 -1.67
N VAL A 193 -15.23 -5.09 -2.55
CA VAL A 193 -14.95 -3.68 -2.83
C VAL A 193 -16.07 -3.00 -3.61
N ASN A 194 -16.64 -3.68 -4.61
CA ASN A 194 -17.51 -3.05 -5.61
C ASN A 194 -18.97 -3.52 -5.54
N GLU A 195 -19.44 -4.03 -4.40
CA GLU A 195 -20.77 -4.64 -4.24
C GLU A 195 -21.91 -3.78 -4.82
N ARG A 196 -21.83 -2.46 -4.63
CA ARG A 196 -22.82 -1.49 -5.14
C ARG A 196 -22.94 -1.50 -6.67
N PHE A 197 -21.81 -1.59 -7.38
CA PHE A 197 -21.76 -1.52 -8.84
C PHE A 197 -22.11 -2.84 -9.51
N LEU A 198 -21.92 -3.98 -8.82
CA LEU A 198 -22.18 -5.30 -9.39
C LEU A 198 -23.64 -5.53 -9.81
N ASN A 199 -24.58 -4.90 -9.09
CA ASN A 199 -26.00 -4.98 -9.41
C ASN A 199 -26.43 -3.98 -10.50
N GLN A 200 -25.68 -2.88 -10.65
CA GLN A 200 -25.98 -1.82 -11.62
C GLN A 200 -25.45 -2.18 -13.02
N ILE A 201 -24.28 -2.80 -13.08
CA ILE A 201 -23.61 -3.18 -14.32
C ILE A 201 -24.27 -4.43 -14.88
N LYS A 202 -24.77 -4.36 -16.13
CA LYS A 202 -25.43 -5.48 -16.80
C LYS A 202 -24.61 -5.97 -17.97
N VAL A 203 -24.40 -7.28 -18.07
CA VAL A 203 -23.59 -7.85 -19.17
C VAL A 203 -24.25 -7.65 -20.53
N GLN A 204 -23.47 -7.25 -21.54
CA GLN A 204 -23.98 -6.98 -22.89
C GLN A 204 -23.88 -8.18 -23.84
N GLU A 205 -23.19 -9.23 -23.43
CA GLU A 205 -22.99 -10.46 -24.20
C GLU A 205 -23.49 -11.68 -23.44
N LYS A 206 -23.77 -12.75 -24.19
CA LYS A 206 -24.06 -14.06 -23.62
C LYS A 206 -22.77 -14.82 -23.41
N TYR A 207 -22.54 -15.29 -22.19
CA TYR A 207 -21.34 -16.04 -21.82
C TYR A 207 -21.70 -17.48 -21.50
N VAL A 208 -21.05 -18.44 -22.17
CA VAL A 208 -21.31 -19.87 -21.97
C VAL A 208 -20.19 -20.46 -21.12
N TRP A 209 -20.53 -20.95 -19.93
CA TRP A 209 -19.58 -21.54 -18.99
C TRP A 209 -19.40 -23.04 -19.21
N SER A 210 -20.46 -23.70 -19.64
CA SER A 210 -20.56 -25.15 -19.80
C SER A 210 -21.70 -25.48 -20.76
N LYS A 211 -21.79 -26.73 -21.24
CA LYS A 211 -22.86 -27.15 -22.15
C LYS A 211 -24.28 -26.91 -21.62
N ARG A 212 -24.46 -26.82 -20.30
CA ARG A 212 -25.75 -26.67 -19.61
C ARG A 212 -25.98 -25.26 -19.03
N GLU A 213 -24.93 -24.44 -18.94
CA GLU A 213 -24.97 -23.20 -18.19
C GLU A 213 -24.34 -22.07 -18.97
N GLY A 214 -25.07 -20.97 -19.04
CA GLY A 214 -24.60 -19.70 -19.56
C GLY A 214 -25.30 -18.56 -18.85
N THR A 215 -24.61 -17.44 -18.78
CA THR A 215 -25.18 -16.17 -18.34
C THR A 215 -25.70 -15.44 -19.57
N GLU A 216 -26.96 -15.03 -19.53
CA GLU A 216 -27.61 -14.34 -20.64
C GLU A 216 -27.29 -12.84 -20.64
N LYS A 217 -27.53 -12.21 -21.80
CA LYS A 217 -27.38 -10.76 -21.94
C LYS A 217 -28.40 -10.06 -21.02
N GLY A 218 -27.95 -9.09 -20.24
CA GLY A 218 -28.77 -8.30 -19.34
C GLY A 218 -28.70 -8.72 -17.87
N SER A 219 -28.09 -9.87 -17.55
CA SER A 219 -27.78 -10.27 -16.18
C SER A 219 -26.84 -9.29 -15.48
N PRO A 220 -26.96 -9.08 -14.16
CA PRO A 220 -26.02 -8.27 -13.40
C PRO A 220 -24.61 -8.88 -13.39
N LEU A 221 -23.58 -8.04 -13.35
CA LEU A 221 -22.18 -8.48 -13.29
C LEU A 221 -21.89 -9.32 -12.05
N GLY A 222 -22.64 -9.10 -10.96
CA GLY A 222 -22.57 -9.91 -9.75
C GLY A 222 -22.76 -11.41 -10.00
N GLU A 223 -23.65 -11.82 -10.92
CA GLU A 223 -23.87 -13.24 -11.26
C GLU A 223 -22.63 -13.87 -11.89
N VAL A 224 -21.91 -13.13 -12.74
CA VAL A 224 -20.65 -13.59 -13.35
C VAL A 224 -19.57 -13.79 -12.29
N VAL A 225 -19.47 -12.85 -11.35
CA VAL A 225 -18.51 -12.93 -10.24
C VAL A 225 -18.85 -14.12 -9.33
N ASP A 226 -20.11 -14.31 -8.98
CA ASP A 226 -20.56 -15.40 -8.12
C ASP A 226 -20.42 -16.78 -8.76
N GLN A 227 -20.63 -16.86 -10.07
CA GLN A 227 -20.36 -18.07 -10.84
C GLN A 227 -18.87 -18.42 -10.82
N GLY A 228 -17.99 -17.42 -10.97
CA GLY A 228 -16.54 -17.61 -10.88
C GLY A 228 -16.06 -18.01 -9.48
N ILE A 229 -16.71 -17.51 -8.42
CA ILE A 229 -16.39 -17.88 -7.03
C ILE A 229 -16.88 -19.30 -6.71
N THR A 230 -18.09 -19.65 -7.15
CA THR A 230 -18.68 -20.98 -6.95
C THR A 230 -17.94 -22.05 -7.76
N ARG A 231 -17.55 -21.72 -9.00
CA ARG A 231 -16.87 -22.63 -9.93
C ARG A 231 -15.44 -22.18 -10.19
N VAL A 232 -14.58 -22.56 -9.27
CA VAL A 232 -13.14 -22.27 -9.26
C VAL A 232 -12.46 -22.56 -10.61
N ARG A 233 -12.83 -23.64 -11.32
CA ARG A 233 -12.24 -23.99 -12.63
C ARG A 233 -12.43 -22.91 -13.70
N ASN A 234 -13.57 -22.23 -13.69
CA ASN A 234 -13.90 -21.19 -14.68
C ASN A 234 -13.61 -19.77 -14.15
N ALA A 235 -13.00 -19.64 -12.96
CA ALA A 235 -12.74 -18.35 -12.33
C ALA A 235 -11.86 -17.45 -13.21
N THR A 236 -10.86 -18.01 -13.88
CA THR A 236 -9.96 -17.25 -14.77
C THR A 236 -10.70 -16.63 -15.95
N ASP A 237 -11.60 -17.40 -16.57
CA ASP A 237 -12.46 -16.90 -17.64
C ASP A 237 -13.42 -15.83 -17.12
N ALA A 238 -13.98 -16.02 -15.92
CA ALA A 238 -14.84 -15.03 -15.28
C ALA A 238 -14.12 -13.70 -15.04
N VAL A 239 -12.87 -13.72 -14.58
CA VAL A 239 -12.04 -12.51 -14.47
C VAL A 239 -11.86 -11.85 -15.84
N GLY A 240 -11.55 -12.63 -16.88
CA GLY A 240 -11.41 -12.11 -18.23
C GLY A 240 -12.68 -11.44 -18.76
N ILE A 241 -13.84 -12.03 -18.49
CA ILE A 241 -15.15 -11.49 -18.85
C ILE A 241 -15.43 -10.19 -18.09
N VAL A 242 -15.20 -10.17 -16.77
CA VAL A 242 -15.37 -8.96 -15.94
C VAL A 242 -14.52 -7.81 -16.49
N LEU A 243 -13.23 -8.05 -16.74
CA LEU A 243 -12.33 -7.03 -17.30
C LEU A 243 -12.78 -6.53 -18.68
N LYS A 244 -13.24 -7.44 -19.55
CA LYS A 244 -13.76 -7.09 -20.87
C LYS A 244 -15.01 -6.21 -20.77
N GLU A 245 -15.93 -6.57 -19.90
CA GLU A 245 -17.21 -5.85 -19.74
C GLU A 245 -16.99 -4.47 -19.09
N LEU A 246 -16.17 -4.38 -18.05
CA LEU A 246 -15.83 -3.11 -17.40
C LEU A 246 -15.22 -2.12 -18.39
N LYS A 247 -14.28 -2.60 -19.23
CA LYS A 247 -13.64 -1.78 -20.25
C LYS A 247 -14.60 -1.33 -21.35
N ARG A 248 -15.60 -2.14 -21.68
CA ARG A 248 -16.62 -1.79 -22.69
C ARG A 248 -17.61 -0.76 -22.14
N GLN A 249 -17.96 -0.88 -20.85
CA GLN A 249 -18.98 -0.03 -20.23
C GLN A 249 -18.43 1.26 -19.63
N SER A 250 -17.13 1.37 -19.38
CA SER A 250 -16.51 2.63 -18.95
C SER A 250 -16.76 3.76 -19.96
N SER A 251 -16.81 3.45 -21.25
CA SER A 251 -17.15 4.40 -22.31
C SER A 251 -18.60 4.93 -22.26
N LEU A 252 -19.50 4.28 -21.52
CA LEU A 252 -20.90 4.70 -21.38
C LEU A 252 -21.09 5.77 -20.30
N GLY A 253 -20.07 6.03 -19.47
CA GLY A 253 -20.12 7.06 -18.43
C GLY A 253 -21.01 6.72 -17.22
N ILE A 254 -21.43 5.46 -17.07
CA ILE A 254 -22.25 5.01 -15.92
C ILE A 254 -21.43 5.03 -14.62
N PHE A 255 -20.13 4.77 -14.72
CA PHE A 255 -19.20 4.76 -13.60
C PHE A 255 -17.82 5.26 -14.06
N HIS A 256 -17.04 5.77 -13.11
CA HIS A 256 -15.64 6.08 -13.33
C HIS A 256 -14.78 4.89 -12.92
N LEU A 257 -13.85 4.49 -13.79
CA LEU A 257 -13.03 3.29 -13.57
C LEU A 257 -11.61 3.65 -13.13
N LEU A 258 -11.20 3.18 -11.95
CA LEU A 258 -9.80 3.23 -11.51
C LEU A 258 -9.17 1.84 -11.68
N VAL A 259 -8.11 1.77 -12.48
CA VAL A 259 -7.27 0.57 -12.59
C VAL A 259 -6.00 0.78 -11.77
N ALA A 260 -5.90 0.11 -10.63
CA ALA A 260 -4.75 0.17 -9.75
C ALA A 260 -3.99 -1.16 -9.79
N VAL A 261 -2.75 -1.15 -10.28
CA VAL A 261 -1.93 -2.36 -10.40
C VAL A 261 -0.58 -2.19 -9.73
N ASP A 262 -0.31 -3.01 -8.72
CA ASP A 262 1.01 -3.10 -8.12
C ASP A 262 1.89 -4.18 -8.75
N GLY A 263 3.16 -3.84 -8.95
CA GLY A 263 4.14 -4.71 -9.58
C GLY A 263 3.93 -4.90 -11.08
N ILE A 264 3.58 -3.84 -11.81
CA ILE A 264 3.22 -3.94 -13.24
C ILE A 264 4.35 -4.53 -14.10
N ASN A 265 5.60 -4.43 -13.66
CA ASN A 265 6.76 -5.04 -14.31
C ASN A 265 6.68 -6.58 -14.42
N ALA A 266 5.82 -7.25 -13.65
CA ALA A 266 5.57 -8.68 -13.78
C ALA A 266 4.91 -9.06 -15.12
N LEU A 267 4.11 -8.16 -15.72
CA LEU A 267 3.30 -8.49 -16.90
C LEU A 267 4.16 -8.75 -18.14
N TRP A 268 5.26 -8.03 -18.30
CA TRP A 268 6.22 -8.15 -19.42
C TRP A 268 7.57 -8.75 -18.99
N GLY A 269 7.63 -9.29 -17.78
CA GLY A 269 8.82 -9.95 -17.25
C GLY A 269 8.97 -11.39 -17.75
N LYS A 270 9.76 -12.19 -17.03
CA LYS A 270 9.80 -13.65 -17.20
C LYS A 270 9.04 -14.31 -16.07
N THR A 271 8.44 -15.48 -16.32
CA THR A 271 7.75 -16.27 -15.27
C THR A 271 8.68 -17.33 -14.69
N THR A 272 8.38 -17.83 -13.49
CA THR A 272 9.03 -19.04 -12.94
C THR A 272 8.25 -20.32 -13.22
N LEU A 273 7.07 -20.19 -13.85
CA LEU A 273 6.16 -21.30 -14.08
C LEU A 273 6.67 -22.18 -15.22
N LYS A 274 6.51 -23.48 -15.06
CA LYS A 274 6.94 -24.49 -16.03
C LYS A 274 5.76 -25.33 -16.47
N LYS A 275 5.75 -25.72 -17.73
CA LYS A 275 4.81 -26.72 -18.26
C LYS A 275 5.21 -28.12 -17.77
N GLU A 276 4.38 -29.11 -18.05
CA GLU A 276 4.63 -30.52 -17.70
C GLU A 276 5.93 -31.05 -18.32
N ASP A 277 6.31 -30.53 -19.50
CA ASP A 277 7.56 -30.83 -20.21
C ASP A 277 8.80 -30.11 -19.63
N LYS A 278 8.64 -29.36 -18.53
CA LYS A 278 9.64 -28.51 -17.86
C LYS A 278 10.08 -27.28 -18.66
N SER A 279 9.48 -26.99 -19.80
CA SER A 279 9.70 -25.73 -20.53
C SER A 279 9.14 -24.54 -19.74
N LEU A 280 9.76 -23.38 -19.91
CA LEU A 280 9.30 -22.14 -19.26
C LEU A 280 8.08 -21.58 -19.98
N ILE A 281 7.13 -21.09 -19.19
CA ILE A 281 5.91 -20.46 -19.69
C ILE A 281 6.15 -18.98 -19.93
N ALA A 282 5.77 -18.48 -21.11
CA ALA A 282 5.80 -17.04 -21.36
C ALA A 282 4.64 -16.35 -20.62
N PRO A 283 4.79 -15.09 -20.16
CA PRO A 283 3.71 -14.38 -19.49
C PRO A 283 2.44 -14.23 -20.36
N GLU A 284 2.60 -14.22 -21.68
CA GLU A 284 1.48 -14.13 -22.64
C GLU A 284 0.61 -15.38 -22.70
N GLU A 285 1.19 -16.53 -22.34
CA GLU A 285 0.45 -17.79 -22.26
C GLU A 285 -0.43 -17.84 -20.99
N LEU A 286 -0.22 -16.96 -20.00
CA LEU A 286 -1.06 -16.89 -18.81
C LEU A 286 -2.31 -16.05 -19.10
N ALA A 287 -3.49 -16.64 -18.92
CA ALA A 287 -4.75 -15.99 -19.25
C ALA A 287 -5.01 -14.73 -18.41
N LEU A 288 -4.68 -14.73 -17.11
CA LEU A 288 -4.82 -13.55 -16.25
C LEU A 288 -3.94 -12.38 -16.72
N ILE A 289 -2.67 -12.66 -17.02
CA ILE A 289 -1.72 -11.64 -17.50
C ILE A 289 -2.13 -11.10 -18.85
N HIS A 290 -2.55 -11.97 -19.77
CA HIS A 290 -3.05 -11.57 -21.09
C HIS A 290 -4.25 -10.62 -21.00
N ASN A 291 -5.21 -10.94 -20.13
CA ASN A 291 -6.40 -10.10 -19.93
C ASN A 291 -6.04 -8.78 -19.25
N LEU A 292 -5.13 -8.80 -18.27
CA LEU A 292 -4.67 -7.60 -17.59
C LEU A 292 -3.90 -6.65 -18.53
N ARG A 293 -3.04 -7.19 -19.42
CA ARG A 293 -2.35 -6.39 -20.45
C ARG A 293 -3.32 -5.62 -21.35
N LYS A 294 -4.51 -6.17 -21.62
CA LYS A 294 -5.56 -5.44 -22.37
C LYS A 294 -6.17 -4.30 -21.57
N MET A 295 -6.25 -4.42 -20.25
CA MET A 295 -6.82 -3.38 -19.39
C MET A 295 -5.93 -2.13 -19.31
N VAL A 296 -4.61 -2.35 -19.41
CA VAL A 296 -3.60 -1.28 -19.36
C VAL A 296 -3.50 -0.50 -20.67
N LYS A 297 -4.05 -1.04 -21.78
CA LYS A 297 -4.17 -0.29 -23.04
C LYS A 297 -5.13 0.90 -22.86
N ASN A 298 -4.86 1.99 -23.56
CA ASN A 298 -5.56 3.29 -23.45
C ASN A 298 -6.61 3.45 -24.56
N ASP A 299 -7.18 2.33 -25.02
CA ASP A 299 -8.22 2.24 -26.04
C ASP A 299 -9.64 2.44 -25.47
N TRP A 300 -9.74 2.90 -24.22
CA TRP A 300 -10.99 3.21 -23.53
C TRP A 300 -10.87 4.55 -22.81
N HIS A 301 -12.01 5.17 -22.52
CA HIS A 301 -12.12 6.46 -21.82
C HIS A 301 -13.09 6.34 -20.64
N GLY A 302 -13.21 7.39 -19.82
CA GLY A 302 -14.06 7.35 -18.61
C GLY A 302 -13.36 6.82 -17.35
N GLY A 303 -12.03 6.80 -17.32
CA GLY A 303 -11.29 6.38 -16.13
C GLY A 303 -9.79 6.66 -16.20
N ALA A 304 -9.07 6.16 -15.20
CA ALA A 304 -7.63 6.37 -15.02
C ALA A 304 -6.91 5.06 -14.67
N ILE A 305 -5.66 4.95 -15.10
CA ILE A 305 -4.81 3.80 -14.85
C ILE A 305 -3.64 4.25 -13.99
N VAL A 306 -3.54 3.73 -12.77
CA VAL A 306 -2.43 4.01 -11.84
C VAL A 306 -1.65 2.71 -11.63
N LEU A 307 -0.38 2.76 -11.99
CA LEU A 307 0.52 1.62 -11.99
C LEU A 307 1.66 1.89 -11.01
N THR A 308 2.11 0.88 -10.27
CA THR A 308 3.35 0.96 -9.47
C THR A 308 4.37 -0.06 -9.96
N LEU A 309 5.62 0.37 -10.02
CA LEU A 309 6.75 -0.54 -10.18
C LEU A 309 7.17 -1.10 -8.83
N SER A 310 7.46 -2.40 -8.79
CA SER A 310 8.05 -3.00 -7.60
C SER A 310 9.23 -3.89 -7.97
N GLN A 311 10.40 -3.52 -7.42
CA GLN A 311 11.58 -4.37 -7.40
C GLN A 311 11.36 -5.56 -6.44
N THR A 312 10.61 -5.36 -5.35
CA THR A 312 10.39 -6.39 -4.36
C THR A 312 9.47 -7.45 -4.93
N GLY A 313 9.99 -8.67 -5.08
CA GLY A 313 9.25 -9.78 -5.68
C GLY A 313 9.39 -9.87 -7.20
N SER A 314 10.14 -8.96 -7.83
CA SER A 314 10.52 -9.04 -9.24
C SER A 314 11.35 -10.28 -9.54
N LEU A 315 11.18 -10.81 -10.75
CA LEU A 315 11.86 -12.01 -11.23
C LEU A 315 12.96 -11.62 -12.22
N PHE A 316 14.15 -12.18 -12.06
CA PHE A 316 15.28 -12.01 -12.99
C PHE A 316 15.69 -10.54 -13.22
N LYS A 317 15.57 -9.69 -12.20
CA LYS A 317 16.00 -8.28 -12.21
C LYS A 317 17.02 -8.03 -11.10
N PRO A 318 18.00 -7.13 -11.33
CA PRO A 318 18.98 -6.80 -10.30
C PRO A 318 18.31 -6.05 -9.13
N ARG A 319 18.90 -6.17 -7.95
CA ARG A 319 18.32 -5.60 -6.72
C ARG A 319 18.33 -4.07 -6.69
N SER A 320 19.30 -3.45 -7.37
CA SER A 320 19.46 -2.01 -7.45
C SER A 320 18.59 -1.35 -8.53
N ALA A 321 17.95 -2.11 -9.43
CA ALA A 321 17.12 -1.53 -10.48
C ALA A 321 15.80 -1.01 -9.91
N TYR A 322 15.51 0.25 -10.20
CA TYR A 322 14.25 0.90 -9.85
C TYR A 322 13.68 1.76 -10.98
N LEU A 323 14.46 1.98 -12.04
CA LEU A 323 14.05 2.81 -13.17
C LEU A 323 12.99 2.09 -14.02
N PRO A 324 12.02 2.84 -14.61
CA PRO A 324 10.98 2.25 -15.45
C PRO A 324 11.51 1.40 -16.60
N GLN A 325 12.46 1.92 -17.37
CA GLN A 325 13.01 1.23 -18.53
C GLN A 325 13.74 -0.07 -18.16
N GLU A 326 14.44 -0.10 -17.03
CA GLU A 326 15.17 -1.28 -16.55
C GLU A 326 14.22 -2.38 -16.08
N LEU A 327 13.17 -2.01 -15.33
CA LEU A 327 12.22 -2.97 -14.77
C LEU A 327 11.22 -3.48 -15.80
N LEU A 328 10.66 -2.60 -16.62
CA LEU A 328 9.70 -2.95 -17.67
C LEU A 328 10.36 -3.64 -18.87
N GLY A 329 11.62 -3.30 -19.16
CA GLY A 329 12.28 -3.69 -20.42
C GLY A 329 11.66 -2.98 -21.63
N LYS A 330 12.13 -3.34 -22.84
CA LYS A 330 11.68 -2.72 -24.09
C LYS A 330 10.19 -2.95 -24.33
N GLU A 331 9.75 -4.20 -24.27
CA GLU A 331 8.35 -4.59 -24.52
C GLU A 331 7.36 -3.88 -23.60
N GLY A 332 7.67 -3.80 -22.29
CA GLY A 332 6.80 -3.14 -21.33
C GLY A 332 6.81 -1.61 -21.47
N PHE A 333 7.95 -1.03 -21.83
CA PHE A 333 8.06 0.41 -22.05
C PHE A 333 7.27 0.82 -23.31
N ASP A 334 7.47 0.13 -24.43
CA ASP A 334 6.78 0.39 -25.69
C ASP A 334 5.26 0.18 -25.57
N ALA A 335 4.82 -0.78 -24.74
CA ALA A 335 3.40 -1.02 -24.50
C ALA A 335 2.74 0.04 -23.61
N LEU A 336 3.51 0.68 -22.70
CA LEU A 336 3.02 1.69 -21.77
C LEU A 336 3.12 3.11 -22.30
N ASP A 337 3.98 3.36 -23.30
CA ASP A 337 4.13 4.66 -23.92
C ASP A 337 2.82 5.13 -24.60
N PRO A 338 2.36 6.38 -24.40
CA PRO A 338 2.81 7.40 -23.44
C PRO A 338 2.22 7.20 -22.02
N PHE A 339 3.04 7.51 -21.00
CA PHE A 339 2.63 7.51 -19.59
C PHE A 339 3.29 8.65 -18.80
N ILE A 340 2.73 8.99 -17.64
CA ILE A 340 3.24 10.02 -16.73
C ILE A 340 4.05 9.33 -15.61
N PRO A 341 5.40 9.43 -15.62
CA PRO A 341 6.23 8.88 -14.55
C PRO A 341 6.19 9.79 -13.31
N ILE A 342 5.86 9.22 -12.14
CA ILE A 342 5.86 9.91 -10.86
C ILE A 342 6.90 9.25 -9.94
N LEU A 343 7.89 10.04 -9.53
CA LEU A 343 8.97 9.58 -8.65
C LEU A 343 8.53 9.59 -7.19
N VAL A 344 8.66 8.45 -6.51
CA VAL A 344 8.44 8.31 -5.08
C VAL A 344 9.80 8.17 -4.38
N SER A 345 10.27 9.29 -3.81
CA SER A 345 11.53 9.40 -3.09
C SER A 345 11.41 8.97 -1.61
N ASN A 346 12.56 8.91 -0.94
CA ASN A 346 12.68 8.77 0.51
C ASN A 346 12.01 9.94 1.25
N TYR A 347 11.89 9.82 2.58
CA TYR A 347 11.30 10.87 3.38
C TYR A 347 12.12 12.15 3.33
N ASN A 348 11.41 13.28 3.23
CA ASN A 348 12.02 14.57 3.49
C ASN A 348 12.19 14.77 5.01
N PRO A 349 12.98 15.76 5.47
CA PRO A 349 13.21 15.97 6.90
C PRO A 349 11.92 16.19 7.72
N LYS A 350 10.90 16.81 7.11
CA LYS A 350 9.60 17.04 7.78
C LYS A 350 8.79 15.75 7.90
N GLU A 351 8.69 14.97 6.83
CA GLU A 351 8.06 13.65 6.79
C GLU A 351 8.73 12.69 7.79
N PHE A 352 10.07 12.73 7.87
CA PHE A 352 10.83 11.92 8.81
C PHE A 352 10.52 12.29 10.26
N GLU A 353 10.58 13.57 10.62
CA GLU A 353 10.25 14.02 11.98
C GLU A 353 8.80 13.67 12.33
N SER A 354 7.88 13.90 11.40
CA SER A 354 6.45 13.58 11.60
C SER A 354 6.23 12.08 11.82
N CYS A 355 6.94 11.22 11.09
CA CYS A 355 6.89 9.77 11.26
C CYS A 355 7.48 9.33 12.62
N MET A 356 8.60 9.93 13.04
CA MET A 356 9.18 9.69 14.36
C MET A 356 8.23 10.09 15.49
N GLN A 357 7.60 11.26 15.38
CA GLN A 357 6.61 11.71 16.36
C GLN A 357 5.40 10.77 16.41
N TYR A 358 4.91 10.30 15.26
CA TYR A 358 3.85 9.29 15.22
C TYR A 358 4.22 8.00 15.97
N TYR A 359 5.45 7.52 15.85
CA TYR A 359 5.90 6.36 16.63
C TYR A 359 6.03 6.65 18.13
N LEU A 360 6.48 7.85 18.49
CA LEU A 360 6.58 8.30 19.89
C LEU A 360 5.21 8.43 20.56
N GLU A 361 4.23 9.03 19.87
CA GLU A 361 2.85 9.17 20.36
C GLU A 361 2.22 7.82 20.69
N ASN A 362 2.47 6.82 19.86
CA ASN A 362 1.95 5.47 20.03
C ASN A 362 2.76 4.63 21.00
N SER A 363 3.80 5.20 21.64
CA SER A 363 4.75 4.46 22.48
C SER A 363 5.30 3.22 21.76
N TRP A 364 5.56 3.34 20.46
CA TRP A 364 6.10 2.24 19.65
C TRP A 364 7.58 2.00 19.95
N LEU A 365 8.32 3.09 20.18
CA LEU A 365 9.74 3.06 20.56
C LEU A 365 9.84 2.96 22.08
N GLN A 366 10.35 1.84 22.58
CA GLN A 366 10.47 1.58 24.02
C GLN A 366 11.86 1.95 24.58
N HIS A 367 12.88 1.97 23.72
CA HIS A 367 14.24 2.32 24.12
C HIS A 367 14.37 3.79 24.57
N GLU A 368 14.87 4.03 25.78
CA GLU A 368 14.96 5.36 26.41
C GLU A 368 15.75 6.39 25.56
N LYS A 369 16.82 5.95 24.89
CA LYS A 369 17.63 6.84 24.03
C LYS A 369 16.98 7.16 22.69
N ALA A 370 15.89 6.49 22.30
CA ALA A 370 15.18 6.81 21.07
C ALA A 370 14.45 8.17 21.16
N HIS A 371 14.17 8.64 22.38
CA HIS A 371 13.56 9.95 22.63
C HIS A 371 14.53 11.12 22.46
N THR A 372 15.85 10.88 22.44
CA THR A 372 16.85 11.94 22.35
C THR A 372 17.11 12.37 20.90
N GLU A 373 17.55 13.61 20.72
CA GLU A 373 17.95 14.13 19.41
C GLU A 373 19.14 13.35 18.79
N GLU A 374 19.99 12.76 19.62
CA GLU A 374 21.06 11.86 19.17
C GLU A 374 20.48 10.57 18.57
N GLY A 375 19.52 9.94 19.27
CA GLY A 375 18.83 8.75 18.77
C GLY A 375 18.12 8.99 17.44
N LYS A 376 17.44 10.14 17.28
CA LYS A 376 16.82 10.52 16.00
C LYS A 376 17.85 10.67 14.87
N LYS A 377 19.01 11.26 15.13
CA LYS A 377 20.09 11.39 14.14
C LYS A 377 20.69 10.04 13.75
N GLU A 378 20.88 9.14 14.71
CA GLU A 378 21.32 7.78 14.44
C GLU A 378 20.30 7.02 13.57
N LEU A 379 19.02 7.11 13.89
CA LEU A 379 17.95 6.50 13.09
C LEU A 379 17.89 7.08 11.68
N LEU A 380 18.02 8.39 11.53
CA LEU A 380 18.06 9.05 10.23
C LEU A 380 19.25 8.56 9.40
N PHE A 381 20.43 8.44 10.02
CA PHE A 381 21.65 7.96 9.36
C PHE A 381 21.55 6.49 8.94
N LEU A 382 21.08 5.61 9.84
CA LEU A 382 20.95 4.18 9.58
C LEU A 382 19.85 3.85 8.56
N SER A 383 18.75 4.59 8.58
CA SER A 383 17.64 4.41 7.64
C SER A 383 17.84 5.14 6.31
N ASN A 384 18.72 6.15 6.28
CA ASN A 384 18.86 7.10 5.17
C ASN A 384 17.51 7.69 4.73
N ALA A 385 16.63 7.97 5.70
CA ALA A 385 15.25 8.41 5.51
C ALA A 385 14.38 7.46 4.64
N ASN A 386 14.76 6.19 4.47
CA ASN A 386 13.96 5.22 3.74
C ASN A 386 12.80 4.71 4.64
N PRO A 387 11.54 4.81 4.20
CA PRO A 387 10.37 4.43 4.99
C PRO A 387 10.39 2.99 5.52
N TRP A 388 10.70 2.04 4.65
CA TRP A 388 10.72 0.61 5.01
C TRP A 388 11.89 0.28 5.93
N GLN A 389 13.06 0.88 5.69
CA GLN A 389 14.21 0.65 6.55
C GLN A 389 13.98 1.27 7.95
N LEU A 390 13.36 2.46 8.01
CA LEU A 390 13.01 3.11 9.27
C LEU A 390 12.01 2.27 10.07
N GLU A 391 10.89 1.85 9.47
CA GLU A 391 9.90 1.01 10.15
C GLU A 391 10.53 -0.28 10.68
N ARG A 392 11.41 -0.93 9.90
CA ARG A 392 12.09 -2.14 10.33
C ARG A 392 13.05 -1.92 11.49
N ILE A 393 13.78 -0.80 11.51
CA ILE A 393 14.68 -0.47 12.62
C ILE A 393 13.85 -0.18 13.87
N CYS A 394 12.81 0.63 13.74
CA CYS A 394 11.91 0.99 14.84
C CYS A 394 11.10 -0.18 15.37
N ALA A 395 10.89 -1.25 14.61
CA ALA A 395 10.11 -2.42 15.03
C ALA A 395 10.81 -3.29 16.10
N TYR A 396 12.12 -3.14 16.32
CA TYR A 396 12.87 -3.92 17.32
C TYR A 396 13.56 -3.06 18.39
N LEU A 397 13.26 -1.76 18.45
CA LEU A 397 13.75 -0.81 19.45
C LEU A 397 12.71 -0.56 20.53
#